data_AF-A0AA42MWE2-F1
#
_entry.id   AF-A0AA42MWE2-F1
#
_cell.length_a   1.000
_cell.length_b   1.000
_cell.length_c   1.000
_cell.angle_alpha   90.00
_cell.angle_beta   90.00
_cell.angle_gamma   90.00
#
_symmetry.space_group_name_H-M   'P 1'
#
loop_
_entity.id
_entity.type
_entity.pdbx_description
1 polymer ?
#
loop_
_entity_poly.entity_id
_entity_poly.type
_entity_poly.pdbx_seq_one_letter_code
_entity_poly.pdbx_strand_id
1 'polypeptide(L)'
;MSVPKDSHIIKVEAFYPKVSASIYSKRILSSTRKLVALKSKNMGTGGYILSNQGARALLAFIKEYNKLIPIDHIMFKDYLVSGEHKVYQMLPALSVQDFILMRGKTSLPSYLAQERKLRKVNISKVEERLTLKGKFTKEFRRFLAQLIRFRKVEYIVKIKFR
;
A
#
# COMPACT_ATOMS: atom_id res chain seq x y z
N MET A 1 4.44 4.39 23.22
CA MET A 1 4.37 5.11 21.92
C MET A 1 2.98 5.68 21.75
N SER A 2 2.77 6.99 21.92
CA SER A 2 1.44 7.59 21.76
C SER A 2 1.20 7.94 20.29
N VAL A 3 0.32 7.17 19.66
CA VAL A 3 -0.16 7.36 18.29
C VAL A 3 -1.25 8.45 18.29
N PRO A 4 -1.33 9.31 17.25
CA PRO A 4 -2.42 10.29 17.13
C PRO A 4 -3.81 9.63 17.21
N LYS A 5 -4.73 10.21 18.00
CA LYS A 5 -6.03 9.59 18.35
C LYS A 5 -6.91 9.22 17.15
N ASP A 6 -6.79 9.93 16.04
CA ASP A 6 -7.56 9.75 14.80
C ASP A 6 -6.88 8.81 13.79
N SER A 7 -5.79 8.14 14.19
CA SER A 7 -5.04 7.20 13.36
C SER A 7 -5.47 5.76 13.66
N HIS A 8 -6.67 5.40 13.19
CA HIS A 8 -7.33 4.15 13.53
C HIS A 8 -6.77 2.91 12.82
N ILE A 9 -6.18 3.09 11.64
CA ILE A 9 -5.60 2.03 10.80
C ILE A 9 -4.21 2.46 10.35
N ILE A 10 -3.19 1.76 10.83
CA ILE A 10 -1.79 2.09 10.54
C ILE A 10 -1.06 0.86 10.01
N LYS A 11 -0.63 0.92 8.76
CA LYS A 11 0.29 -0.07 8.20
C LYS A 11 1.70 0.18 8.71
N VAL A 12 2.30 -0.87 9.26
CA VAL A 12 3.68 -0.84 9.80
C VAL A 12 4.63 -1.74 9.00
N GLU A 13 4.13 -2.39 7.96
CA GLU A 13 4.89 -3.22 7.04
C GLU A 13 5.50 -2.42 5.88
N ALA A 14 6.73 -2.76 5.51
CA ALA A 14 7.35 -2.43 4.23
C ALA A 14 7.06 -3.55 3.22
N PHE A 15 6.11 -3.29 2.32
CA PHE A 15 5.77 -4.22 1.24
C PHE A 15 6.26 -3.69 -0.11
N TYR A 16 5.57 -2.67 -0.65
CA TYR A 16 6.05 -1.98 -1.85
C TYR A 16 7.07 -0.90 -1.50
N PRO A 17 8.14 -0.74 -2.31
CA PRO A 17 9.19 0.23 -2.03
C PRO A 17 8.74 1.68 -2.23
N LYS A 18 7.65 1.92 -2.98
CA LYS A 18 7.14 3.26 -3.30
C LYS A 18 5.61 3.30 -3.30
N VAL A 19 5.03 4.33 -2.67
CA VAL A 19 3.58 4.56 -2.62
C VAL A 19 3.25 6.05 -2.78
N SER A 20 2.08 6.37 -3.33
CA SER A 20 1.51 7.72 -3.27
C SER A 20 0.91 7.95 -1.88
N ALA A 21 1.26 9.06 -1.26
CA ALA A 21 0.78 9.45 0.06
C ALA A 21 0.50 10.97 0.12
N SER A 22 -0.27 11.38 1.11
CA SER A 22 -0.53 12.80 1.38
C SER A 22 0.76 13.52 1.80
N ILE A 23 0.95 14.77 1.34
CA ILE A 23 2.08 15.63 1.76
C ILE A 23 2.12 15.86 3.28
N TYR A 24 0.96 15.83 3.92
CA TYR A 24 0.82 16.01 5.35
C TYR A 24 1.22 14.73 6.09
N SER A 25 2.03 14.91 7.13
CA SER A 25 2.45 13.82 8.00
C SER A 25 2.17 14.14 9.46
N LYS A 26 1.83 13.11 10.24
CA LYS A 26 1.68 13.20 11.69
C LYS A 26 2.91 12.61 12.36
N ARG A 27 3.53 13.34 13.27
CA ARG A 27 4.64 12.80 14.07
C ARG A 27 4.10 11.86 15.14
N ILE A 28 4.84 10.78 15.41
CA ILE A 28 4.58 9.94 16.56
C ILE A 28 5.44 10.47 17.70
N LEU A 29 4.82 10.82 18.84
CA LEU A 29 5.56 11.34 19.99
C LEU A 29 6.56 10.30 20.50
N SER A 30 7.73 10.78 20.92
CA SER A 30 8.85 9.95 21.41
C SER A 30 9.37 8.93 20.37
N SER A 31 9.22 9.23 19.08
CA SER A 31 9.74 8.40 17.99
C SER A 31 10.25 9.27 16.84
N THR A 32 11.22 8.75 16.09
CA THR A 32 11.63 9.32 14.79
C THR A 32 10.66 8.96 13.67
N ARG A 33 9.64 8.15 13.96
CA ARG A 33 8.64 7.70 13.00
C ARG A 33 7.53 8.73 12.81
N LYS A 34 6.96 8.71 11.60
CA LYS A 34 5.81 9.53 11.21
C LYS A 34 4.77 8.69 10.49
N LEU A 35 3.54 9.19 10.47
CA LEU A 35 2.42 8.63 9.74
C LEU A 35 2.10 9.51 8.55
N VAL A 36 1.94 8.91 7.37
CA VAL A 36 1.42 9.57 6.17
C VAL A 36 0.16 8.86 5.71
N ALA A 37 -0.87 9.61 5.32
CA ALA A 37 -2.08 8.99 4.80
C ALA A 37 -1.81 8.41 3.41
N LEU A 38 -2.15 7.14 3.19
CA LEU A 38 -2.02 6.51 1.89
C LEU A 38 -3.00 7.13 0.88
N LYS A 39 -2.57 7.21 -0.38
CA LYS A 39 -3.37 7.71 -1.51
C LYS A 39 -3.39 6.75 -2.69
N SER A 40 -2.46 5.81 -2.71
CA SER A 40 -2.47 4.68 -3.62
C SER A 40 -2.50 3.37 -2.85
N LYS A 41 -3.03 2.33 -3.50
CA LYS A 41 -2.99 0.96 -2.99
C LYS A 41 -1.59 0.53 -2.55
N ASN A 42 -1.50 -0.18 -1.43
CA ASN A 42 -0.27 -0.78 -0.95
C ASN A 42 -0.59 -2.18 -0.40
N MET A 43 -0.52 -3.20 -1.25
CA MET A 43 -0.83 -4.59 -0.90
C MET A 43 0.08 -5.13 0.22
N GLY A 44 -0.30 -6.26 0.81
CA GLY A 44 0.33 -6.83 1.99
C GLY A 44 -0.36 -6.43 3.30
N THR A 45 -0.58 -7.42 4.15
CA THR A 45 -1.19 -7.34 5.48
C THR A 45 -0.30 -8.00 6.54
N GLY A 46 1.02 -8.06 6.31
CA GLY A 46 1.98 -8.70 7.21
C GLY A 46 2.20 -7.95 8.52
N GLY A 47 1.92 -6.65 8.54
CA GLY A 47 2.05 -5.83 9.75
C GLY A 47 1.23 -4.55 9.70
N TYR A 48 0.26 -4.44 10.60
CA TYR A 48 -0.57 -3.25 10.80
C TYR A 48 -1.08 -3.16 12.24
N ILE A 49 -1.49 -1.96 12.64
CA ILE A 49 -2.08 -1.65 13.95
C ILE A 49 -3.51 -1.16 13.70
N LEU A 50 -4.46 -1.70 14.45
CA LEU A 50 -5.84 -1.24 14.49
C LEU A 50 -6.17 -0.73 15.89
N SER A 51 -6.78 0.45 15.96
CA SER A 51 -7.58 0.80 17.14
C SER A 51 -8.86 -0.05 17.17
N ASN A 52 -9.52 -0.17 18.32
CA ASN A 52 -10.81 -0.85 18.42
C ASN A 52 -11.83 -0.27 17.40
N GLN A 53 -11.93 1.05 17.31
CA GLN A 53 -12.79 1.72 16.33
C GLN A 53 -12.43 1.35 14.88
N GLY A 54 -11.14 1.38 14.54
CA GLY A 54 -10.65 0.97 13.22
C GLY A 54 -10.97 -0.49 12.88
N ALA A 55 -10.88 -1.39 13.86
CA ALA A 55 -11.24 -2.79 13.69
C ALA A 55 -12.75 -2.97 13.46
N ARG A 56 -13.61 -2.25 14.20
CA ARG A 56 -15.06 -2.30 14.00
C ARG A 56 -15.48 -1.77 12.62
N ALA A 57 -14.94 -0.62 12.21
CA ALA A 57 -15.22 -0.04 10.90
C ALA A 57 -14.76 -0.95 9.75
N LEU A 58 -13.56 -1.53 9.88
CA LEU A 58 -13.05 -2.46 8.88
C LEU A 58 -13.87 -3.75 8.81
N LEU A 59 -14.28 -4.30 9.96
CA LEU A 59 -15.13 -5.49 10.00
C LEU A 59 -16.50 -5.24 9.37
N ALA A 60 -17.12 -4.08 9.64
CA ALA A 60 -18.38 -3.69 9.00
C ALA A 60 -18.22 -3.63 7.48
N PHE A 61 -17.16 -2.97 7.00
CA PHE A 61 -16.85 -2.90 5.58
C PHE A 61 -16.64 -4.27 4.93
N ILE A 62 -15.96 -5.19 5.62
CA ILE A 62 -15.73 -6.56 5.10
C ILE A 62 -17.03 -7.37 5.06
N LYS A 63 -17.94 -7.18 6.02
CA LYS A 63 -19.23 -7.88 6.06
C LYS A 63 -20.13 -7.53 4.89
N GLU A 64 -20.02 -6.32 4.36
CA GLU A 64 -20.76 -5.85 3.18
C GLU A 64 -20.07 -6.24 1.85
N TYR A 65 -18.91 -6.91 1.92
CA TYR A 65 -18.09 -7.20 0.75
C TYR A 65 -18.53 -8.50 0.06
N ASN A 66 -19.09 -8.37 -1.14
CA ASN A 66 -19.68 -9.51 -1.86
C ASN A 66 -18.67 -10.28 -2.76
N LYS A 67 -17.40 -9.89 -2.77
CA LYS A 67 -16.36 -10.43 -3.67
C LYS A 67 -15.34 -11.24 -2.89
N LEU A 68 -15.08 -12.47 -3.33
CA LEU A 68 -14.01 -13.31 -2.80
C LEU A 68 -12.66 -12.86 -3.39
N ILE A 69 -12.01 -11.91 -2.71
CA ILE A 69 -10.67 -11.42 -3.06
C ILE A 69 -9.75 -11.44 -1.85
N PRO A 70 -8.41 -11.41 -2.04
CA PRO A 70 -7.48 -11.34 -0.93
C PRO A 70 -7.75 -10.17 0.02
N ILE A 71 -7.62 -10.41 1.33
CA ILE A 71 -7.94 -9.42 2.36
C ILE A 71 -7.10 -8.14 2.25
N ASP A 72 -5.87 -8.23 1.76
CA ASP A 72 -5.01 -7.07 1.54
C ASP A 72 -5.51 -6.14 0.42
N HIS A 73 -6.21 -6.68 -0.58
CA HIS A 73 -6.92 -5.88 -1.56
C HIS A 73 -8.12 -5.16 -0.92
N ILE A 74 -8.85 -5.82 -0.02
CA ILE A 74 -9.98 -5.19 0.68
C ILE A 74 -9.46 -4.04 1.57
N MET A 75 -8.49 -4.33 2.45
CA MET A 75 -7.98 -3.37 3.45
C MET A 75 -7.15 -2.22 2.86
N PHE A 76 -6.27 -2.49 1.90
CA PHE A 76 -5.26 -1.52 1.45
C PHE A 76 -5.42 -1.10 -0.01
N LYS A 77 -6.57 -1.40 -0.62
CA LYS A 77 -6.97 -0.87 -1.92
C LYS A 77 -8.41 -0.38 -1.90
N ASP A 78 -9.35 -1.20 -1.48
CA ASP A 78 -10.78 -0.85 -1.61
C ASP A 78 -11.26 0.00 -0.41
N TYR A 79 -10.97 -0.40 0.83
CA TYR A 79 -11.23 0.40 2.04
C TYR A 79 -10.48 1.74 2.01
N LEU A 80 -9.34 1.82 1.30
CA LEU A 80 -8.62 3.08 1.10
C LEU A 80 -9.47 4.14 0.37
N VAL A 81 -10.40 3.70 -0.48
CA VAL A 81 -11.24 4.56 -1.33
C VAL A 81 -12.60 4.83 -0.67
N SER A 82 -13.23 3.80 -0.10
CA SER A 82 -14.62 3.86 0.39
C SER A 82 -14.77 3.60 1.89
N GLY A 83 -13.69 3.37 2.62
CA GLY A 83 -13.72 3.14 4.06
C GLY A 83 -13.94 4.41 4.87
N GLU A 84 -14.49 4.25 6.06
CA GLU A 84 -14.80 5.34 7.00
C GLU A 84 -13.55 6.09 7.48
N HIS A 85 -12.44 5.37 7.64
CA HIS A 85 -11.21 5.91 8.22
C HIS A 85 -10.06 5.95 7.23
N LYS A 86 -9.22 6.98 7.36
CA LYS A 86 -7.97 7.08 6.62
C LYS A 86 -7.03 5.95 7.02
N VAL A 87 -6.40 5.35 6.02
CA VAL A 87 -5.33 4.37 6.22
C VAL A 87 -3.98 5.07 6.19
N TYR A 88 -3.19 4.89 7.23
CA TYR A 88 -1.87 5.50 7.38
C TYR A 88 -0.75 4.50 7.11
N GLN A 89 0.35 4.97 6.53
CA GLN A 89 1.62 4.25 6.47
C GLN A 89 2.60 4.85 7.47
N MET A 90 3.18 4.00 8.31
CA MET A 90 4.29 4.38 9.18
C MET A 90 5.61 4.43 8.41
N LEU A 91 6.38 5.48 8.65
CA LEU A 91 7.69 5.72 8.04
C LEU A 91 8.75 6.06 9.11
N PRO A 92 9.91 5.39 9.14
CA PRO A 92 10.15 4.09 8.49
C PRO A 92 9.15 3.02 8.97
N ALA A 93 8.99 1.96 8.18
CA ALA A 93 8.17 0.79 8.53
C ALA A 93 8.87 -0.02 9.64
N LEU A 94 8.06 -0.64 10.51
CA LEU A 94 8.51 -1.42 11.67
C LEU A 94 8.77 -2.89 11.33
N SER A 95 8.18 -3.39 10.26
CA SER A 95 8.26 -4.80 9.84
C SER A 95 8.48 -4.92 8.34
N VAL A 96 9.07 -6.03 7.91
CA VAL A 96 9.23 -6.43 6.52
C VAL A 96 9.07 -7.94 6.45
N GLN A 97 8.45 -8.45 5.39
CA GLN A 97 8.33 -9.89 5.20
C GLN A 97 9.67 -10.48 4.73
N ASP A 98 9.99 -11.69 5.22
CA ASP A 98 11.25 -12.38 4.93
C ASP A 98 11.55 -12.47 3.43
N PHE A 99 10.55 -12.81 2.60
CA PHE A 99 10.75 -12.89 1.15
C PHE A 99 11.09 -11.56 0.50
N ILE A 100 10.67 -10.44 1.08
CA ILE A 100 11.01 -9.09 0.61
C ILE A 100 12.43 -8.77 1.04
N LEU A 101 12.76 -9.07 2.29
CA LEU A 101 14.08 -8.84 2.88
C LEU A 101 15.18 -9.65 2.17
N MET A 102 14.94 -10.95 1.94
CA MET A 102 15.87 -11.88 1.29
C MET A 102 15.76 -11.90 -0.25
N ARG A 103 14.98 -10.99 -0.86
CA ARG A 103 14.78 -10.91 -2.32
C ARG A 103 14.33 -12.24 -2.94
N GLY A 104 13.49 -12.99 -2.24
CA GLY A 104 12.95 -14.28 -2.69
C GLY A 104 13.80 -15.51 -2.34
N LYS A 105 14.97 -15.35 -1.71
CA LYS A 105 15.77 -16.48 -1.17
C LYS A 105 15.32 -16.83 0.25
N THR A 106 14.06 -17.24 0.40
CA THR A 106 13.37 -17.35 1.69
C THR A 106 13.57 -18.74 2.30
N SER A 107 13.77 -18.84 3.62
CA SER A 107 13.63 -20.11 4.34
C SER A 107 12.18 -20.42 4.73
N LEU A 108 11.29 -19.41 4.66
CA LEU A 108 9.87 -19.50 5.00
C LEU A 108 8.99 -19.41 3.73
N PRO A 109 8.73 -20.52 3.03
CA PRO A 109 7.92 -20.52 1.82
C PRO A 109 6.48 -20.11 2.13
N SER A 110 6.00 -19.07 1.45
CA SER A 110 4.59 -18.65 1.58
C SER A 110 3.69 -19.67 0.86
N TYR A 111 2.64 -20.14 1.54
CA TYR A 111 1.63 -21.03 0.95
C TYR A 111 0.98 -20.44 -0.31
N LEU A 112 0.82 -19.11 -0.34
CA LEU A 112 0.25 -18.37 -1.47
C LEU A 112 1.28 -18.03 -2.58
N ALA A 113 2.53 -18.47 -2.47
CA ALA A 113 3.59 -18.11 -3.42
C ALA A 113 3.31 -18.64 -4.83
N GLN A 114 2.78 -19.86 -4.96
CA GLN A 114 2.46 -20.46 -6.25
C GLN A 114 1.31 -19.73 -6.95
N GLU A 115 0.21 -19.46 -6.23
CA GLU A 115 -0.91 -18.69 -6.77
C GLU A 115 -0.51 -17.28 -7.22
N ARG A 116 0.38 -16.61 -6.47
CA ARG A 116 0.92 -15.30 -6.87
C ARG A 116 1.70 -15.36 -8.18
N LYS A 117 2.46 -16.44 -8.42
CA LYS A 117 3.19 -16.65 -9.69
C LYS A 117 2.22 -16.87 -10.84
N LEU A 118 1.20 -17.71 -10.67
CA LEU A 118 0.18 -17.98 -11.70
C LEU A 118 -0.56 -16.70 -12.12
N ARG A 119 -0.94 -15.84 -11.17
CA ARG A 119 -1.56 -14.54 -11.47
C ARG A 119 -0.66 -13.61 -12.28
N LYS A 120 0.66 -13.60 -12.03
CA LYS A 120 1.61 -12.79 -12.80
C LYS A 120 1.76 -13.31 -14.24
N VAL A 121 1.84 -14.62 -14.44
CA VAL A 121 2.00 -15.25 -15.75
C VAL A 121 0.82 -14.91 -16.69
N ASN A 122 -0.40 -14.86 -16.15
CA ASN A 122 -1.60 -14.47 -16.91
C ASN A 122 -1.62 -12.97 -17.31
N ILE A 123 -0.89 -12.11 -16.59
CA ILE A 123 -0.79 -10.67 -16.91
C ILE A 123 0.34 -10.40 -17.91
N SER A 124 1.44 -11.17 -17.86
CA SER A 124 2.62 -10.98 -18.71
C SER A 124 2.46 -11.37 -20.18
N LYS A 125 1.31 -11.95 -20.59
CA LYS A 125 1.05 -12.26 -22.02
C LYS A 125 0.67 -11.03 -22.88
N VAL A 126 0.64 -9.82 -22.32
CA VAL A 126 0.24 -8.58 -23.03
C VAL A 126 1.35 -7.53 -23.13
N GLU A 127 2.63 -7.92 -23.06
CA GLU A 127 3.75 -7.00 -23.35
C GLU A 127 4.01 -6.93 -24.87
N GLU A 128 3.08 -6.32 -25.61
CA GLU A 128 3.35 -5.89 -26.99
C GLU A 128 4.50 -4.87 -27.00
N ARG A 129 5.45 -5.03 -27.93
CA ARG A 129 6.54 -4.06 -28.14
C ARG A 129 5.94 -2.71 -28.56
N LEU A 130 5.82 -1.79 -27.60
CA LEU A 130 5.27 -0.45 -27.82
C LEU A 130 6.07 0.30 -28.91
N THR A 131 5.37 0.69 -29.97
CA THR A 131 5.88 1.54 -31.06
C THR A 131 6.37 2.89 -30.53
N LEU A 132 7.16 3.65 -31.31
CA LEU A 132 7.72 4.95 -30.90
C LEU A 132 6.65 5.95 -30.39
N LYS A 133 5.46 5.96 -31.01
CA LYS A 133 4.29 6.73 -30.53
C LYS A 133 3.80 6.26 -29.15
N GLY A 134 3.87 4.95 -28.88
CA GLY A 134 3.60 4.34 -27.59
C GLY A 134 4.59 4.77 -26.49
N LYS A 135 5.86 5.01 -26.85
CA LYS A 135 6.85 5.56 -25.90
C LYS A 135 6.55 7.02 -25.55
N PHE A 136 6.22 7.84 -26.54
CA PHE A 136 5.91 9.26 -26.32
C PHE A 136 4.63 9.45 -25.50
N THR A 137 3.58 8.70 -25.82
CA THR A 137 2.31 8.73 -25.05
C THR A 137 2.51 8.24 -23.61
N LYS A 138 3.38 7.26 -23.37
CA LYS A 138 3.73 6.80 -22.03
C LYS A 138 4.41 7.90 -21.20
N GLU A 139 5.35 8.62 -21.80
CA GLU A 139 6.04 9.73 -21.14
C GLU A 139 5.11 10.91 -20.89
N PHE A 140 4.25 11.26 -21.85
CA PHE A 140 3.25 12.31 -21.69
C PHE A 140 2.22 11.97 -20.61
N ARG A 141 1.74 10.72 -20.55
CA ARG A 141 0.90 10.23 -19.45
C ARG A 141 1.62 10.31 -18.10
N ARG A 142 2.93 10.02 -18.06
CA ARG A 142 3.74 10.15 -16.84
C ARG A 142 3.82 11.60 -16.37
N PHE A 143 3.94 12.55 -17.30
CA PHE A 143 3.91 13.98 -16.99
C PHE A 143 2.54 14.44 -16.48
N LEU A 144 1.44 14.09 -17.17
CA LEU A 144 0.07 14.39 -16.73
C LEU A 144 -0.23 13.78 -15.35
N ALA A 145 0.20 12.54 -15.11
CA ALA A 145 0.03 11.88 -13.81
C ALA A 145 0.77 12.63 -12.68
N GLN A 146 1.94 13.23 -12.97
CA GLN A 146 2.64 14.07 -12.02
C GLN A 146 1.86 15.36 -11.72
N LEU A 147 1.36 16.05 -12.75
CA LEU A 147 0.52 17.25 -12.61
C LEU A 147 -0.75 17.00 -11.78
N ILE A 148 -1.47 15.91 -12.07
CA ILE A 148 -2.68 15.52 -11.34
C ILE A 148 -2.35 15.25 -9.86
N ARG A 149 -1.20 14.64 -9.57
CA ARG A 149 -0.75 14.38 -8.19
C ARG A 149 -0.43 15.66 -7.43
N PHE A 150 0.25 16.61 -8.07
CA PHE A 150 0.47 17.94 -7.48
C PHE A 150 -0.85 18.62 -7.13
N ARG A 151 -1.83 18.58 -8.04
CA ARG A 151 -3.18 19.14 -7.79
C ARG A 151 -3.92 18.43 -6.65
N LYS A 152 -3.65 17.14 -6.43
CA LYS A 152 -4.24 16.34 -5.34
C LYS A 152 -3.44 16.39 -4.03
N VAL A 153 -2.35 17.17 -3.97
CA VAL A 153 -1.49 17.31 -2.78
C VAL A 153 -0.92 15.94 -2.34
N GLU A 154 -0.48 15.15 -3.32
CA GLU A 154 0.10 13.82 -3.12
C GLU A 154 1.56 13.79 -3.60
N TYR A 155 2.38 12.94 -2.96
CA TYR A 155 3.76 12.71 -3.37
C TYR A 155 4.15 11.23 -3.25
N ILE A 156 5.22 10.86 -3.94
CA ILE A 156 5.77 9.50 -3.88
C ILE A 156 6.69 9.39 -2.66
N VAL A 157 6.32 8.51 -1.74
CA VAL A 157 7.15 8.13 -0.58
C VAL A 157 7.87 6.82 -0.87
N LYS A 158 9.15 6.75 -0.50
CA LYS A 158 9.87 5.48 -0.39
C LYS A 158 9.66 4.87 0.99
N ILE A 159 9.11 3.65 1.07
CA ILE A 159 8.96 2.93 2.33
C ILE A 159 10.26 2.19 2.61
N LYS A 160 10.92 2.53 3.72
CA LYS A 160 12.13 1.85 4.21
C LYS A 160 11.79 1.11 5.50
N PHE A 161 12.29 -0.11 5.64
CA PHE A 161 12.28 -0.86 6.88
C PHE A 161 13.47 -0.43 7.76
N ARG A 162 13.22 -0.16 9.04
CA ARG A 162 14.23 0.19 10.05
C ARG A 162 13.71 -0.11 11.44
#